data_AF-A0A7W0KCM2-F1
#
_entry.id   AF-A0A7W0KCM2-F1
#
_cell.length_a   1.000
_cell.length_b   1.000
_cell.length_c   1.000
_cell.angle_alpha   90.00
_cell.angle_beta   90.00
_cell.angle_gamma   90.00
#
_symmetry.space_group_name_H-M   'P 1'
#
loop_
_entity.id
_entity.type
_entity.pdbx_description
1 polymer ?
#
loop_
_entity_poly.entity_id
_entity_poly.type
_entity_poly.pdbx_seq_one_letter_code
_entity_poly.pdbx_strand_id
1 'polypeptide(L)'
;SDRSIDEFALEQMRQFDATFQSDAQSLDALANRIAASPEGPLEADIDEYQAELNRLGLLFDARGEVVESARPNRDAAVLDLLEPRKAPKPSPIIAISVGDALSIMGDNYIVDATVAFAEPDRQVTIARIERGSDGAAQWLLSGTPDDMSSARLTEGEPGTADPATGRPAEARVTTRTETRTGVAARYGYTAQPDGAVSFWYALGGESRSFTGTTLEDSDVEIYGQA
;
A
#
# COMPACT_ATOMS: atom_id res chain seq x y z
N SER A 1 -17.48 -17.40 47.61
CA SER A 1 -17.73 -18.35 46.52
C SER A 1 -16.73 -18.00 45.45
N ASP A 2 -15.62 -18.75 45.40
CA ASP A 2 -14.62 -18.59 44.34
C ASP A 2 -15.26 -19.12 43.05
N ARG A 3 -15.65 -18.21 42.15
CA ARG A 3 -15.94 -18.60 40.78
C ARG A 3 -14.61 -19.04 40.17
N SER A 4 -14.53 -20.28 39.67
CA SER A 4 -13.36 -20.71 38.92
C SER A 4 -13.16 -19.74 37.76
N ILE A 5 -12.01 -19.08 37.73
CA ILE A 5 -11.66 -18.17 36.65
C ILE A 5 -11.47 -19.03 35.39
N ASP A 6 -12.17 -18.67 34.30
CA ASP A 6 -12.00 -19.33 33.02
C ASP A 6 -10.68 -18.87 32.39
N GLU A 7 -9.68 -19.75 32.36
CA GLU A 7 -8.35 -19.45 31.82
C GLU A 7 -8.40 -19.11 30.32
N PHE A 8 -9.38 -19.62 29.58
CA PHE A 8 -9.55 -19.28 28.16
C PHE A 8 -10.11 -17.87 27.99
N ALA A 9 -10.99 -17.42 28.89
CA ALA A 9 -11.46 -16.04 28.90
C ALA A 9 -10.32 -15.07 29.24
N LEU A 10 -9.47 -15.41 30.21
CA LEU A 10 -8.28 -14.62 30.54
C LEU A 10 -7.32 -14.51 29.35
N GLU A 11 -7.07 -15.62 28.66
CA GLU A 11 -6.17 -15.62 27.51
C GLU A 11 -6.74 -14.81 26.36
N GLN A 12 -8.03 -14.95 26.07
CA GLN A 12 -8.68 -14.14 25.04
C GLN A 12 -8.66 -12.64 25.38
N MET A 13 -8.80 -12.25 26.65
CA MET A 13 -8.63 -10.85 27.07
C MET A 13 -7.21 -10.34 26.81
N ARG A 14 -6.17 -11.15 27.03
CA ARG A 14 -4.79 -10.77 26.69
C ARG A 14 -4.61 -10.56 25.18
N GLN A 15 -5.23 -11.40 24.37
CA GLN A 15 -5.22 -11.26 22.91
C GLN A 15 -5.90 -9.95 22.50
N PHE A 16 -7.07 -9.64 23.05
CA PHE A 16 -7.73 -8.34 22.80
C PHE A 16 -6.83 -7.16 23.18
N ASP A 17 -6.21 -7.19 24.36
CA ASP A 17 -5.34 -6.10 24.82
C ASP A 17 -4.13 -5.91 23.90
N ALA A 18 -3.51 -7.01 23.45
CA ALA A 18 -2.37 -6.98 22.53
C ALA A 18 -2.76 -6.44 21.14
N THR A 19 -3.87 -6.92 20.57
CA THR A 19 -4.38 -6.47 19.28
C THR A 19 -4.80 -5.00 19.34
N PHE A 20 -5.49 -4.59 20.41
CA PHE A 20 -5.89 -3.19 20.62
C PHE A 20 -4.68 -2.26 20.68
N GLN A 21 -3.60 -2.66 21.36
CA GLN A 21 -2.37 -1.87 21.42
C GLN A 21 -1.71 -1.73 20.03
N SER A 22 -1.70 -2.80 19.23
CA SER A 22 -1.18 -2.77 17.86
C SER A 22 -2.01 -1.85 16.96
N ASP A 23 -3.34 -2.01 16.96
CA ASP A 23 -4.25 -1.22 16.12
C ASP A 23 -4.25 0.26 16.55
N ALA A 24 -4.07 0.56 17.84
CA ALA A 24 -3.90 1.93 18.33
C ALA A 24 -2.60 2.60 17.81
N GLN A 25 -1.52 1.84 17.63
CA GLN A 25 -0.28 2.35 17.03
C GLN A 25 -0.46 2.63 15.54
N SER A 26 -1.16 1.74 14.83
CA SER A 26 -1.54 1.96 13.43
C SER A 26 -2.39 3.22 13.27
N LEU A 27 -3.37 3.41 14.16
CA LEU A 27 -4.22 4.60 14.16
C LEU A 27 -3.44 5.90 14.42
N ASP A 28 -2.48 5.88 15.35
CA ASP A 28 -1.60 7.03 15.62
C ASP A 28 -0.74 7.38 14.39
N ALA A 29 -0.19 6.36 13.70
CA ALA A 29 0.55 6.57 12.45
C ALA A 29 -0.34 7.23 11.37
N LEU A 30 -1.58 6.76 11.21
CA LEU A 30 -2.56 7.35 10.29
C LEU A 30 -2.92 8.80 10.66
N ALA A 31 -3.14 9.08 11.95
CA ALA A 31 -3.42 10.43 12.43
C ALA A 31 -2.25 11.39 12.17
N ASN A 32 -1.02 10.95 12.45
CA ASN A 32 0.19 11.71 12.19
C ASN A 32 0.36 12.01 10.70
N ARG A 33 0.04 11.05 9.83
CA ARG A 33 0.05 11.24 8.37
C ARG A 33 -0.96 12.29 7.92
N ILE A 34 -2.21 12.20 8.40
CA ILE A 34 -3.26 13.18 8.15
C ILE A 34 -2.82 14.58 8.61
N ALA A 35 -2.25 14.69 9.81
CA ALA A 35 -1.80 15.96 10.38
C ALA A 35 -0.58 16.56 9.66
N ALA A 36 0.31 15.71 9.13
CA ALA A 36 1.49 16.12 8.39
C ALA A 36 1.19 16.56 6.95
N SER A 37 -0.01 16.31 6.43
CA SER A 37 -0.36 16.66 5.06
C SER A 37 -0.45 18.19 4.88
N PRO A 38 0.46 18.83 4.11
CA PRO A 38 0.52 20.28 3.99
C PRO A 38 -0.68 20.89 3.24
N GLU A 39 -1.41 20.07 2.47
CA GLU A 39 -2.56 20.49 1.67
C GLU A 39 -3.89 19.93 2.22
N GLY A 40 -3.84 19.31 3.40
CA GLY A 40 -4.97 18.63 4.01
C GLY A 40 -5.01 17.13 3.70
N PRO A 41 -5.74 16.33 4.49
CA PRO A 41 -5.81 14.88 4.31
C PRO A 41 -6.50 14.50 3.01
N LEU A 42 -5.98 13.46 2.36
CA LEU A 42 -6.62 12.86 1.20
C LEU A 42 -7.78 11.97 1.65
N GLU A 43 -8.80 11.84 0.81
CA GLU A 43 -10.01 11.04 1.12
C GLU A 43 -9.65 9.60 1.51
N ALA A 44 -8.72 8.98 0.78
CA ALA A 44 -8.20 7.64 1.11
C ALA A 44 -7.57 7.55 2.51
N ASP A 45 -6.88 8.60 2.97
CA ASP A 45 -6.29 8.61 4.32
C ASP A 45 -7.38 8.71 5.39
N ILE A 46 -8.45 9.46 5.11
CA ILE A 46 -9.62 9.58 6.00
C ILE A 46 -10.35 8.24 6.09
N ASP A 47 -10.59 7.58 4.96
CA ASP A 47 -11.27 6.29 4.90
C ASP A 47 -10.49 5.20 5.65
N GLU A 48 -9.17 5.15 5.48
CA GLU A 48 -8.30 4.23 6.20
C GLU A 48 -8.33 4.49 7.72
N TYR A 49 -8.27 5.76 8.12
CA TYR A 49 -8.38 6.17 9.52
C TYR A 49 -9.74 5.79 10.14
N GLN A 50 -10.83 6.00 9.40
CA GLN A 50 -12.18 5.62 9.86
C GLN A 50 -12.34 4.10 9.96
N ALA A 51 -11.80 3.33 9.01
CA ALA A 51 -11.82 1.87 9.06
C ALA A 51 -11.09 1.35 10.31
N GLU A 52 -9.93 1.91 10.64
CA GLU A 52 -9.15 1.54 11.83
C GLU A 52 -9.86 1.93 13.13
N LEU A 53 -10.46 3.12 13.19
CA LEU A 53 -11.29 3.54 14.33
C LEU A 53 -12.47 2.59 14.57
N ASN A 54 -13.20 2.22 13.51
CA ASN A 54 -14.34 1.33 13.60
C ASN A 54 -13.90 -0.06 14.10
N ARG A 55 -12.76 -0.56 13.62
CA ARG A 55 -12.19 -1.83 14.08
C ARG A 55 -11.83 -1.79 15.57
N LEU A 56 -11.17 -0.73 16.05
CA LEU A 56 -10.88 -0.56 17.47
C LEU A 56 -12.15 -0.53 18.33
N GLY A 57 -13.22 0.08 17.83
CA GLY A 57 -14.55 0.04 18.46
C GLY A 57 -15.07 -1.40 18.60
N LEU A 58 -15.03 -2.19 17.52
CA LEU A 58 -15.45 -3.59 17.53
C LEU A 58 -14.61 -4.44 18.49
N LEU A 59 -13.29 -4.23 18.54
CA LEU A 59 -12.40 -4.91 19.49
C LEU A 59 -12.76 -4.58 20.94
N PHE A 60 -13.07 -3.31 21.23
CA PHE A 60 -13.44 -2.88 22.57
C PHE A 60 -14.78 -3.49 23.02
N ASP A 61 -15.78 -3.50 22.14
CA ASP A 61 -17.09 -4.08 22.41
C ASP A 61 -16.99 -5.60 22.63
N ALA A 62 -16.27 -6.31 21.75
CA ALA A 62 -16.06 -7.75 21.86
C ALA A 62 -15.29 -8.14 23.15
N ARG A 63 -14.31 -7.33 23.55
CA ARG A 63 -13.63 -7.48 24.85
C ARG A 63 -14.60 -7.29 26.01
N GLY A 64 -15.50 -6.31 25.91
CA GLY A 64 -16.57 -6.08 26.89
C GLY A 64 -17.44 -7.31 27.11
N GLU A 65 -17.83 -8.00 26.03
CA GLU A 65 -18.64 -9.23 26.12
C GLU A 65 -17.93 -10.35 26.88
N VAL A 66 -16.62 -10.52 26.70
CA VAL A 66 -15.83 -11.51 27.45
C VAL A 66 -15.78 -11.17 28.94
N VAL A 67 -15.62 -9.88 29.27
CA VAL A 67 -15.61 -9.39 30.66
C VAL A 67 -16.97 -9.61 31.32
N GLU A 68 -18.06 -9.26 30.65
CA GLU A 68 -19.42 -9.37 31.20
C GLU A 68 -19.88 -10.83 31.34
N SER A 69 -19.61 -11.65 30.33
CA SER A 69 -20.01 -13.07 30.33
C SER A 69 -19.11 -13.97 31.17
N ALA A 70 -17.88 -13.49 31.47
CA ALA A 70 -16.80 -14.28 32.07
C ALA A 70 -16.52 -15.59 31.31
N ARG A 71 -16.71 -15.57 29.98
CA ARG A 71 -16.54 -16.71 29.07
C ARG A 71 -15.86 -16.25 27.79
N PRO A 72 -15.08 -17.12 27.12
CA PRO A 72 -14.51 -16.77 25.83
C PRO A 72 -15.61 -16.58 24.78
N ASN A 73 -15.48 -15.55 23.96
CA ASN A 73 -16.28 -15.35 22.77
C ASN A 73 -15.91 -16.42 21.72
N ARG A 74 -16.93 -16.95 21.04
CA ARG A 74 -16.81 -18.03 20.05
C ARG A 74 -17.34 -17.63 18.68
N ASP A 75 -17.80 -16.38 18.53
CA ASP A 75 -18.21 -15.85 17.25
C ASP A 75 -16.99 -15.76 16.33
N ALA A 76 -17.09 -16.35 15.14
CA ALA A 76 -16.00 -16.33 14.16
C ALA A 76 -15.60 -14.90 13.80
N ALA A 77 -16.55 -13.98 13.66
CA ALA A 77 -16.26 -12.59 13.33
C ALA A 77 -15.44 -11.90 14.44
N VAL A 78 -15.68 -12.24 15.70
CA VAL A 78 -14.90 -11.73 16.84
C VAL A 78 -13.51 -12.34 16.89
N LEU A 79 -13.41 -13.64 16.60
CA LEU A 79 -12.11 -14.32 16.54
C LEU A 79 -11.25 -13.77 15.38
N ASP A 80 -11.86 -13.44 14.24
CA ASP A 80 -11.19 -12.80 13.11
C ASP A 80 -10.66 -11.40 13.47
N LEU A 81 -11.29 -10.69 14.42
CA LEU A 81 -10.74 -9.42 14.95
C LEU A 81 -9.46 -9.63 15.75
N LEU A 82 -9.29 -10.79 16.41
CA LEU A 82 -8.11 -11.10 17.21
C LEU A 82 -6.91 -11.53 16.36
N GLU A 83 -7.14 -11.94 15.12
CA GLU A 83 -6.03 -12.23 14.22
C GLU A 83 -5.24 -10.93 13.95
N PRO A 84 -3.90 -10.96 14.12
CA PRO A 84 -3.08 -9.82 13.74
C PRO A 84 -3.34 -9.50 12.27
N ARG A 85 -3.66 -8.24 11.98
CA ARG A 85 -3.70 -7.77 10.60
C ARG A 85 -2.33 -8.11 10.01
N LYS A 86 -2.30 -9.02 9.03
CA LYS A 86 -1.05 -9.31 8.33
C LYS A 86 -0.62 -7.99 7.71
N ALA A 87 0.46 -7.41 8.23
CA ALA A 87 1.14 -6.34 7.53
C ALA A 87 1.41 -6.87 6.12
N PRO A 88 0.91 -6.21 5.07
CA PRO A 88 1.15 -6.70 3.73
C PRO A 88 2.65 -6.77 3.52
N LYS A 89 3.07 -7.93 3.02
CA LYS A 89 4.45 -8.09 2.60
C LYS A 89 4.65 -7.13 1.43
N PRO A 90 5.69 -6.26 1.46
CA PRO A 90 5.98 -5.40 0.33
C PRO A 90 6.12 -6.25 -0.94
N SER A 91 5.51 -5.82 -2.03
CA SER A 91 5.64 -6.51 -3.30
C SER A 91 7.12 -6.65 -3.67
N PRO A 92 7.60 -7.81 -4.13
CA PRO A 92 8.98 -7.97 -4.57
C PRO A 92 9.34 -7.01 -5.72
N ILE A 93 8.33 -6.52 -6.46
CA ILE A 93 8.45 -5.53 -7.53
C ILE A 93 9.02 -4.20 -7.02
N ILE A 94 8.83 -3.87 -5.74
CA ILE A 94 9.30 -2.60 -5.18
C ILE A 94 10.84 -2.47 -5.16
N ALA A 95 11.53 -3.62 -5.13
CA ALA A 95 12.98 -3.69 -5.08
C ALA A 95 13.62 -3.74 -6.48
N ILE A 96 12.83 -3.63 -7.56
CA ILE A 96 13.33 -3.66 -8.92
C ILE A 96 14.25 -2.47 -9.20
N SER A 97 15.39 -2.78 -9.82
CA SER A 97 16.42 -1.83 -10.23
C SER A 97 16.62 -1.83 -11.75
N VAL A 98 17.21 -0.74 -12.25
CA VAL A 98 17.61 -0.67 -13.66
C VAL A 98 18.64 -1.76 -13.97
N GLY A 99 18.37 -2.54 -15.01
CA GLY A 99 19.18 -3.68 -15.43
C GLY A 99 18.64 -5.04 -14.99
N ASP A 100 17.69 -5.08 -14.04
CA ASP A 100 17.07 -6.32 -13.62
C ASP A 100 16.29 -6.96 -14.78
N ALA A 101 16.38 -8.28 -14.85
CA ALA A 101 15.57 -9.08 -15.76
C ALA A 101 14.36 -9.62 -15.01
N LEU A 102 13.20 -9.62 -15.66
CA LEU A 102 11.98 -10.14 -15.07
C LEU A 102 11.13 -10.86 -16.12
N SER A 103 10.30 -11.79 -15.67
CA SER A 103 9.27 -12.44 -16.47
C SER A 103 7.90 -12.07 -15.92
N ILE A 104 6.97 -11.70 -16.80
CA ILE A 104 5.56 -11.47 -16.45
C ILE A 104 4.74 -12.44 -17.27
N MET A 105 4.07 -13.37 -16.60
CA MET A 105 3.25 -14.41 -17.25
C MET A 105 3.99 -15.18 -18.38
N GLY A 106 5.31 -15.30 -18.30
CA GLY A 106 6.16 -16.01 -19.26
C GLY A 106 6.84 -15.13 -20.31
N ASP A 107 6.48 -13.86 -20.43
CA ASP A 107 7.15 -12.90 -21.29
C ASP A 107 8.33 -12.24 -20.55
N ASN A 108 9.49 -12.14 -21.21
CA ASN A 108 10.72 -11.66 -20.59
C ASN A 108 10.97 -10.18 -20.88
N TYR A 109 11.39 -9.45 -19.85
CA TYR A 109 11.60 -8.01 -19.87
C TYR A 109 12.93 -7.63 -19.21
N ILE A 110 13.41 -6.43 -19.55
CA ILE A 110 14.56 -5.80 -18.88
C ILE A 110 14.16 -4.41 -18.45
N VAL A 111 14.43 -4.09 -17.19
CA VAL A 111 14.13 -2.78 -16.64
C VAL A 111 15.19 -1.79 -17.12
N ASP A 112 14.77 -0.68 -17.70
CA ASP A 112 15.70 0.33 -18.24
C ASP A 112 15.59 1.71 -17.60
N ALA A 113 14.51 1.94 -16.83
CA ALA A 113 14.32 3.11 -16.00
C ALA A 113 13.45 2.79 -14.77
N THR A 114 13.69 3.49 -13.66
CA THR A 114 12.83 3.48 -12.48
C THR A 114 12.58 4.89 -11.98
N VAL A 115 11.40 5.13 -11.42
CA VAL A 115 11.08 6.32 -10.65
C VAL A 115 10.53 5.87 -9.31
N ALA A 116 11.26 6.17 -8.24
CA ALA A 116 10.85 5.90 -6.87
C ALA A 116 10.39 7.20 -6.22
N PHE A 117 9.19 7.22 -5.68
CA PHE A 117 8.61 8.30 -4.89
C PHE A 117 8.72 7.91 -3.42
N ALA A 118 9.41 8.74 -2.64
CA ALA A 118 9.60 8.53 -1.22
C ALA A 118 8.76 9.53 -0.42
N GLU A 119 7.99 8.97 0.52
CA GLU A 119 7.30 9.65 1.60
C GLU A 119 7.83 9.11 2.95
N PRO A 120 7.55 9.76 4.09
CA PRO A 120 8.05 9.30 5.40
C PRO A 120 7.69 7.85 5.75
N ASP A 121 6.54 7.36 5.29
CA ASP A 121 5.99 6.03 5.60
C ASP A 121 5.62 5.21 4.34
N ARG A 122 5.75 5.79 3.14
CA ARG A 122 5.38 5.15 1.88
C ARG A 122 6.50 5.21 0.87
N GLN A 123 6.65 4.14 0.10
CA GLN A 123 7.44 4.13 -1.11
C GLN A 123 6.60 3.62 -2.25
N VAL A 124 6.63 4.34 -3.37
CA VAL A 124 6.03 3.93 -4.63
C VAL A 124 7.12 3.86 -5.68
N THR A 125 7.18 2.78 -6.44
CA THR A 125 8.14 2.61 -7.52
C THR A 125 7.40 2.30 -8.82
N ILE A 126 7.70 3.05 -9.88
CA ILE A 126 7.40 2.64 -11.25
C ILE A 126 8.67 2.24 -11.99
N ALA A 127 8.64 1.13 -12.71
CA ALA A 127 9.76 0.59 -13.48
C ALA A 127 9.36 0.41 -14.94
N ARG A 128 10.13 0.96 -15.89
CA ARG A 128 9.88 0.80 -17.32
C ARG A 128 10.49 -0.52 -17.81
N ILE A 129 9.68 -1.33 -18.48
CA ILE A 129 10.01 -2.73 -18.83
C ILE A 129 9.99 -3.04 -20.34
N GLU A 130 9.24 -2.28 -21.14
CA GLU A 130 9.24 -2.40 -22.60
C GLU A 130 8.66 -1.15 -23.28
N ARG A 131 8.68 -1.11 -24.61
CA ARG A 131 7.70 -0.33 -25.40
C ARG A 131 6.74 -1.31 -26.06
N GLY A 132 5.44 -1.13 -25.83
CA GLY A 132 4.36 -1.84 -26.47
C GLY A 132 4.38 -1.73 -27.99
N SER A 133 3.56 -2.55 -28.64
CA SER A 133 3.49 -2.68 -30.10
C SER A 133 3.01 -1.42 -30.83
N ASP A 134 2.35 -0.52 -30.13
CA ASP A 134 1.94 0.82 -30.55
C ASP A 134 3.01 1.90 -30.32
N GLY A 135 4.14 1.52 -29.71
CA GLY A 135 5.25 2.41 -29.34
C GLY A 135 5.12 3.04 -27.95
N ALA A 136 4.03 2.79 -27.22
CA ALA A 136 3.83 3.30 -25.85
C ALA A 136 4.72 2.54 -24.86
N ALA A 137 5.34 3.22 -23.90
CA ALA A 137 6.13 2.52 -22.89
C ALA A 137 5.24 1.73 -21.92
N GLN A 138 5.68 0.53 -21.57
CA GLN A 138 5.09 -0.29 -20.53
C GLN A 138 5.86 -0.15 -19.23
N TRP A 139 5.11 -0.10 -18.14
CA TRP A 139 5.62 0.16 -16.81
C TRP A 139 5.03 -0.83 -15.80
N LEU A 140 5.79 -1.14 -14.76
CA LEU A 140 5.31 -1.82 -13.57
C LEU A 140 5.22 -0.83 -12.44
N LEU A 141 4.08 -0.80 -11.75
CA LEU A 141 3.87 -0.06 -10.53
C LEU A 141 3.91 -1.03 -9.34
N SER A 142 4.52 -0.58 -8.26
CA SER A 142 4.49 -1.24 -6.95
C SER A 142 4.58 -0.20 -5.84
N GLY A 143 4.09 -0.55 -4.65
CA GLY A 143 4.22 0.29 -3.47
C GLY A 143 4.29 -0.51 -2.18
N THR A 144 4.66 0.14 -1.09
CA THR A 144 4.59 -0.41 0.26
C THR A 144 3.22 -0.38 0.96
N PRO A 145 2.20 0.42 0.56
CA PRO A 145 0.98 0.48 1.34
C PRO A 145 -0.08 -0.57 0.92
N ASP A 146 -0.90 -0.98 1.90
CA ASP A 146 -2.05 -1.89 1.78
C ASP A 146 -3.06 -1.50 0.69
N ASP A 147 -3.07 -0.20 0.32
CA ASP A 147 -4.01 0.39 -0.63
C ASP A 147 -3.49 0.41 -2.08
N MET A 148 -2.25 -0.03 -2.34
CA MET A 148 -1.65 -0.01 -3.66
C MET A 148 -1.33 -1.40 -4.17
N SER A 149 -2.21 -1.92 -5.01
CA SER A 149 -1.94 -3.13 -5.78
C SER A 149 -0.85 -2.86 -6.82
N SER A 150 0.07 -3.82 -6.96
CA SER A 150 0.97 -3.91 -8.10
C SER A 150 0.17 -3.86 -9.41
N ALA A 151 0.71 -3.22 -10.43
CA ALA A 151 -0.01 -3.05 -11.69
C ALA A 151 0.94 -3.02 -12.89
N ARG A 152 0.46 -3.56 -14.02
CA ARG A 152 1.08 -3.35 -15.33
C ARG A 152 0.39 -2.18 -16.00
N LEU A 153 1.17 -1.18 -16.37
CA LEU A 153 0.71 0.11 -16.87
C LEU A 153 1.21 0.37 -18.28
N THR A 154 0.40 1.10 -19.05
CA THR A 154 0.78 1.68 -20.34
C THR A 154 0.77 3.20 -20.18
N GLU A 155 1.83 3.85 -20.66
CA GLU A 155 1.92 5.31 -20.71
C GLU A 155 0.92 5.86 -21.75
N GLY A 156 0.05 6.77 -21.30
CA GLY A 156 -0.93 7.43 -22.14
C GLY A 156 -0.53 8.87 -22.50
N GLU A 157 -1.46 9.58 -23.13
CA GLU A 157 -1.33 11.04 -23.30
C GLU A 157 -1.17 11.72 -21.93
N PRO A 158 -0.36 12.78 -21.82
CA PRO A 158 -0.26 13.55 -20.59
C PRO A 158 -1.65 14.02 -20.16
N GLY A 159 -2.18 13.44 -19.09
CA GLY A 159 -3.39 13.93 -18.47
C GLY A 159 -3.11 15.26 -17.79
N THR A 160 -4.17 16.05 -17.60
CA THR A 160 -4.16 17.11 -16.59
C THR A 160 -4.06 16.43 -15.23
N ALA A 161 -2.84 16.20 -14.76
CA ALA A 161 -2.57 15.95 -13.36
C ALA A 161 -3.27 17.07 -12.59
N ASP A 162 -4.24 16.74 -11.75
CA ASP A 162 -4.79 17.72 -10.83
C ASP A 162 -3.85 17.76 -9.61
N PRO A 163 -2.96 18.76 -9.52
CA PRO A 163 -2.02 18.84 -8.41
C PRO A 163 -2.74 18.86 -7.06
N ALA A 164 -4.00 19.31 -6.98
CA ALA A 164 -4.78 19.31 -5.75
C ALA A 164 -5.16 17.91 -5.26
N THR A 165 -5.07 16.88 -6.10
CA THR A 165 -5.42 15.48 -5.75
C THR A 165 -4.22 14.56 -5.60
N GLY A 166 -3.02 15.02 -5.96
CA GLY A 166 -1.81 14.23 -5.88
C GLY A 166 -1.14 14.27 -4.50
N ARG A 167 -0.44 13.20 -4.13
CA ARG A 167 0.42 13.14 -2.95
C ARG A 167 1.75 13.85 -3.23
N PRO A 168 2.22 14.78 -2.39
CA PRO A 168 3.56 15.34 -2.52
C PRO A 168 4.62 14.30 -2.12
N ALA A 169 5.70 14.20 -2.89
CA ALA A 169 6.80 13.26 -2.64
C ALA A 169 8.15 13.82 -3.11
N GLU A 170 9.24 13.22 -2.62
CA GLU A 170 10.55 13.35 -3.25
C GLU A 170 10.81 12.15 -4.17
N ALA A 171 11.15 12.43 -5.43
CA ALA A 171 11.42 11.40 -6.41
C ALA A 171 12.92 11.16 -6.62
N ARG A 172 13.25 9.88 -6.83
CA ARG A 172 14.51 9.41 -7.39
C ARG A 172 14.26 8.79 -8.76
N VAL A 173 14.81 9.40 -9.80
CA VAL A 173 14.75 8.90 -11.18
C VAL A 173 16.06 8.21 -11.51
N THR A 174 16.02 6.95 -11.89
CA THR A 174 17.18 6.17 -12.32
C THR A 174 16.97 5.69 -13.75
N THR A 175 17.95 5.90 -14.61
CA THR A 175 18.01 5.35 -15.97
C THR A 175 19.35 4.63 -16.16
N ARG A 176 19.58 4.03 -17.33
CA ARG A 176 20.88 3.43 -17.65
C ARG A 176 22.05 4.41 -17.63
N THR A 177 21.80 5.71 -17.80
CA THR A 177 22.87 6.72 -17.97
C THR A 177 22.95 7.72 -16.83
N GLU A 178 21.89 7.87 -16.04
CA GLU A 178 21.83 8.89 -14.99
C GLU A 178 20.98 8.46 -13.79
N THR A 179 21.28 9.05 -12.63
CA THR A 179 20.43 9.02 -11.44
C THR A 179 20.22 10.46 -10.96
N ARG A 180 18.97 10.85 -10.74
CA ARG A 180 18.56 12.13 -10.14
C ARG A 180 17.83 11.85 -8.84
N THR A 181 18.17 12.54 -7.76
CA THR A 181 17.58 12.36 -6.41
C THR A 181 17.05 13.68 -5.87
N GLY A 182 16.06 13.62 -4.98
CA GLY A 182 15.48 14.81 -4.33
C GLY A 182 14.69 15.68 -5.31
N VAL A 183 14.13 15.08 -6.37
CA VAL A 183 13.32 15.82 -7.33
C VAL A 183 11.92 15.98 -6.76
N ALA A 184 11.48 17.21 -6.54
CA ALA A 184 10.12 17.48 -6.09
C ALA A 184 9.10 16.85 -7.07
N ALA A 185 8.20 16.05 -6.54
CA ALA A 185 7.22 15.31 -7.31
C ALA A 185 5.85 15.33 -6.64
N ARG A 186 4.83 15.07 -7.47
CA ARG A 186 3.50 14.68 -7.00
C ARG A 186 3.05 13.46 -7.75
N TYR A 187 2.25 12.61 -7.14
CA TYR A 187 1.66 11.48 -7.83
C TYR A 187 0.24 11.19 -7.36
N GLY A 188 -0.55 10.55 -8.22
CA GLY A 188 -1.88 10.06 -7.85
C GLY A 188 -2.03 8.61 -8.32
N TYR A 189 -2.79 7.85 -7.54
CA TYR A 189 -3.11 6.45 -7.79
C TYR A 189 -4.59 6.22 -7.56
N THR A 190 -5.20 5.41 -8.41
CA THR A 190 -6.57 4.94 -8.22
C THR A 190 -6.67 3.52 -8.76
N ALA A 191 -7.21 2.62 -7.96
CA ALA A 191 -7.58 1.27 -8.36
C ALA A 191 -9.10 1.11 -8.27
N GLN A 192 -9.69 0.53 -9.30
CA GLN A 192 -11.10 0.16 -9.32
C GLN A 192 -11.28 -1.31 -8.90
N PRO A 193 -12.46 -1.69 -8.37
CA PRO A 193 -12.72 -3.07 -7.95
C PRO A 193 -12.63 -4.12 -9.06
N ASP A 194 -12.71 -3.70 -10.34
CA ASP A 194 -12.55 -4.56 -11.50
C ASP A 194 -11.07 -4.77 -11.91
N GLY A 195 -10.14 -4.19 -11.14
CA GLY A 195 -8.71 -4.26 -11.37
C GLY A 195 -8.17 -3.15 -12.28
N ALA A 196 -9.00 -2.22 -12.78
CA ALA A 196 -8.50 -1.10 -13.56
C ALA A 196 -7.70 -0.12 -12.69
N VAL A 197 -6.50 0.24 -13.14
CA VAL A 197 -5.59 1.14 -12.43
C VAL A 197 -5.31 2.38 -13.25
N SER A 198 -5.35 3.54 -12.59
CA SER A 198 -4.86 4.81 -13.11
C SER A 198 -3.76 5.34 -12.20
N PHE A 199 -2.64 5.75 -12.81
CA PHE A 199 -1.53 6.37 -12.10
C PHE A 199 -1.10 7.62 -12.86
N TRP A 200 -0.67 8.64 -12.15
CA TRP A 200 -0.04 9.80 -12.77
C TRP A 200 1.03 10.35 -11.85
N TYR A 201 2.01 11.03 -12.44
CA TYR A 201 2.95 11.84 -11.66
C TYR A 201 3.30 13.13 -12.38
N ALA A 202 3.62 14.15 -11.57
CA ALA A 202 4.22 15.39 -12.00
C ALA A 202 5.63 15.48 -11.41
N LEU A 203 6.65 15.62 -12.25
CA LEU A 203 8.05 15.64 -11.85
C LEU A 203 8.78 16.77 -12.61
N GLY A 204 9.33 17.73 -11.87
CA GLY A 204 10.09 18.84 -12.48
C GLY A 204 9.32 19.68 -13.50
N GLY A 205 7.98 19.74 -13.39
CA GLY A 205 7.11 20.46 -14.32
C GLY A 205 6.58 19.63 -15.50
N GLU A 206 7.02 18.39 -15.67
CA GLU A 206 6.45 17.44 -16.62
C GLU A 206 5.39 16.56 -15.95
N SER A 207 4.28 16.30 -16.65
CA SER A 207 3.23 15.37 -16.20
C SER A 207 3.22 14.12 -17.08
N ARG A 208 3.00 12.97 -16.47
CA ARG A 208 2.84 11.67 -17.13
C ARG A 208 1.62 10.98 -16.56
N SER A 209 0.88 10.29 -17.42
CA SER A 209 -0.32 9.55 -17.04
C SER A 209 -0.25 8.14 -17.58
N PHE A 210 -0.81 7.22 -16.80
CA PHE A 210 -0.72 5.79 -17.02
C PHE A 210 -2.06 5.16 -16.70
N THR A 211 -2.41 4.17 -17.52
CA THR A 211 -3.57 3.31 -17.28
C THR A 211 -3.16 1.87 -17.42
N GLY A 212 -3.77 0.98 -16.67
CA GLY A 212 -3.45 -0.42 -16.75
C GLY A 212 -4.35 -1.28 -15.88
N THR A 213 -3.84 -2.44 -15.52
CA THR A 213 -4.55 -3.42 -14.69
C THR A 213 -3.69 -3.88 -13.54
N THR A 214 -4.32 -4.24 -12.44
CA THR A 214 -3.66 -4.91 -11.31
C THR A 214 -2.94 -6.16 -11.78
N LEU A 215 -1.87 -6.48 -11.07
CA LEU A 215 -0.99 -7.61 -11.31
C LEU A 215 -0.77 -8.32 -9.98
N GLU A 216 -0.92 -9.64 -9.96
CA GLU A 216 -0.59 -10.41 -8.76
C GLU A 216 0.92 -10.56 -8.66
N ASP A 217 1.46 -10.52 -7.45
CA ASP A 217 2.91 -10.71 -7.25
C ASP A 217 3.38 -12.09 -7.76
N SER A 218 2.49 -13.09 -7.79
CA SER A 218 2.79 -14.41 -8.35
C SER A 218 2.94 -14.42 -9.87
N ASP A 219 2.49 -13.39 -10.57
CA ASP A 219 2.60 -13.27 -12.02
C ASP A 219 3.98 -12.76 -12.45
N VAL A 220 4.80 -12.30 -11.49
CA VAL A 220 6.11 -11.69 -11.74
C VAL A 220 7.23 -12.54 -11.15
N GLU A 221 8.16 -12.95 -12.00
CA GLU A 221 9.42 -13.56 -11.58
C GLU A 221 10.56 -12.57 -11.81
N ILE A 222 11.35 -12.27 -10.78
CA ILE A 222 12.51 -11.36 -10.87
C ILE A 222 13.79 -12.19 -10.83
N TYR A 223 14.67 -11.98 -11.80
CA TYR A 223 15.95 -12.68 -11.92
C TYR A 223 17.11 -11.72 -11.68
N GLY A 224 18.06 -12.15 -10.84
CA GLY A 224 19.30 -11.39 -10.59
C GLY A 224 19.40 -10.72 -9.22
N GLN A 225 18.37 -10.82 -8.37
CA GLN A 225 18.52 -10.50 -6.95
C GLN A 225 19.25 -11.66 -6.25
N ALA A 226 20.52 -11.43 -5.87
CA ALA A 226 21.35 -12.33 -5.08
C ALA A 226 21.61 -11.74 -3.69
#